data_AF-A0A3C1FLT7-F1
#
_entry.id   AF-A0A3C1FLT7-F1
#
_cell.length_a   1.000
_cell.length_b   1.000
_cell.length_c   1.000
_cell.angle_alpha   90.00
_cell.angle_beta   90.00
_cell.angle_gamma   90.00
#
_symmetry.space_group_name_H-M   'P 1'
#
loop_
_entity.id
_entity.type
_entity.pdbx_description
1 polymer ?
#
loop_
_entity_poly.entity_id
_entity_poly.type
_entity_poly.pdbx_seq_one_letter_code
_entity_poly.pdbx_strand_id
1 'polypeptide(L)'
;LHTSSEGKALEDPDQSAPEYVYQRTVAPEDAPDTPTIIEIGFERGDAVSIDGEALSPAALLTRLNTLGGANGIGRLDLVENRFVGMKSRGIYETPGGTVLLAAHRGMESLTLDRGAGHLKDELM
;
A
#
# COMPACT_ATOMS: atom_id res chain seq x y z
N LEU A 1 -0.50 2.65 9.22
CA LEU A 1 -0.03 1.85 8.07
C LEU A 1 -1.20 1.60 7.12
N HIS A 2 -2.20 0.82 7.55
CA HIS A 2 -3.41 0.54 6.78
C HIS A 2 -4.68 0.73 7.63
N THR A 3 -5.85 0.74 7.00
CA THR A 3 -7.15 0.43 7.63
C THR A 3 -7.61 -0.95 7.16
N SER A 4 -8.25 -1.70 8.06
CA SER A 4 -8.84 -3.01 7.79
C SER A 4 -10.32 -2.95 8.17
N SER A 5 -11.18 -3.47 7.29
CA SER A 5 -12.62 -3.52 7.44
C SER A 5 -13.12 -4.91 7.08
N GLU A 6 -13.92 -5.51 7.95
CA GLU A 6 -14.40 -6.88 7.82
C GLU A 6 -15.74 -7.07 8.54
N GLY A 7 -16.39 -8.20 8.29
CA GLY A 7 -17.62 -8.58 8.97
C GLY A 7 -18.90 -7.94 8.41
N LYS A 8 -20.04 -8.41 8.92
CA LYS A 8 -21.39 -7.93 8.56
C LYS A 8 -21.61 -7.94 7.03
N ALA A 9 -21.79 -6.75 6.44
CA ALA A 9 -22.03 -6.57 5.01
C ALA A 9 -20.88 -7.06 4.12
N LEU A 10 -19.68 -7.28 4.70
CA LEU A 10 -18.51 -7.76 3.98
C LEU A 10 -18.37 -9.29 4.03
N GLU A 11 -19.21 -10.03 4.77
CA GLU A 11 -19.05 -11.49 4.88
C GLU A 11 -19.44 -12.26 3.61
N ASP A 12 -20.26 -11.68 2.73
CA ASP A 12 -20.64 -12.29 1.46
C ASP A 12 -19.65 -11.90 0.36
N PRO A 13 -18.75 -12.79 -0.09
CA PRO A 13 -17.74 -12.47 -1.10
C PRO A 13 -18.31 -12.20 -2.49
N ASP A 14 -19.58 -12.52 -2.76
CA ASP A 14 -20.25 -12.23 -4.04
C ASP A 14 -20.77 -10.77 -4.11
N GLN A 15 -20.78 -10.06 -2.98
CA GLN A 15 -21.18 -8.65 -2.91
C GLN A 15 -19.98 -7.73 -2.99
N SER A 16 -20.03 -6.68 -3.80
CA SER A 16 -18.99 -5.64 -3.78
C SER A 16 -18.96 -4.90 -2.44
N ALA A 17 -17.77 -4.47 -2.01
CA ALA A 17 -17.64 -3.64 -0.82
C ALA A 17 -18.33 -2.28 -1.03
N PRO A 18 -19.24 -1.85 -0.13
CA PRO A 18 -19.86 -0.53 -0.23
C PRO A 18 -18.84 0.61 -0.05
N GLU A 19 -19.02 1.72 -0.77
CA GLU A 19 -18.03 2.82 -0.78
C GLU A 19 -17.79 3.43 0.62
N TYR A 20 -18.78 3.41 1.51
CA TYR A 20 -18.64 3.94 2.87
C TYR A 20 -17.61 3.18 3.74
N VAL A 21 -17.16 2.01 3.28
CA VAL A 21 -16.13 1.21 3.96
C VAL A 21 -14.76 1.87 3.85
N TYR A 22 -14.50 2.58 2.75
CA TYR A 22 -13.23 3.22 2.49
C TYR A 22 -13.15 4.57 3.23
N GLN A 23 -12.08 4.76 3.99
CA GLN A 23 -11.88 5.91 4.88
C GLN A 23 -10.59 6.67 4.59
N ARG A 24 -9.67 6.07 3.82
CA ARG A 24 -8.32 6.62 3.59
C ARG A 24 -8.04 6.99 2.14
N THR A 25 -8.81 6.44 1.22
CA THR A 25 -8.58 6.54 -0.22
C THR A 25 -9.83 7.07 -0.89
N VAL A 26 -9.68 7.93 -1.90
CA VAL A 26 -10.79 8.26 -2.80
C VAL A 26 -11.10 7.06 -3.70
N ALA A 27 -12.33 6.98 -4.23
CA ALA A 27 -12.62 6.04 -5.29
C ALA A 27 -11.70 6.32 -6.49
N PRO A 28 -11.17 5.31 -7.19
CA PRO A 28 -10.35 5.54 -8.38
C PRO A 28 -11.03 6.43 -9.43
N GLU A 29 -12.35 6.38 -9.52
CA GLU A 29 -13.18 7.21 -10.40
C GLU A 29 -13.21 8.69 -10.00
N ASP A 30 -12.92 9.01 -8.73
CA ASP A 30 -12.85 10.36 -8.17
C ASP A 30 -11.40 10.88 -8.05
N ALA A 31 -10.41 10.08 -8.47
CA ALA A 31 -9.01 10.48 -8.44
C ALA A 31 -8.69 11.57 -9.49
N PRO A 32 -7.67 12.41 -9.27
CA PRO A 32 -7.29 13.44 -10.24
C PRO A 32 -6.93 12.89 -11.62
N ASP A 33 -7.39 13.54 -12.70
CA ASP A 33 -7.04 13.19 -14.09
C ASP A 33 -5.56 13.44 -14.43
N THR A 34 -4.87 14.27 -13.63
CA THR A 34 -3.45 14.60 -13.84
C THR A 34 -2.58 13.76 -12.90
N PRO A 35 -1.58 13.02 -13.41
CA PRO A 35 -0.74 12.19 -12.57
C PRO A 35 0.09 13.03 -11.60
N THR A 36 0.16 12.57 -10.35
CA THR A 36 1.11 13.10 -9.37
C THR A 36 2.44 12.38 -9.51
N ILE A 37 3.51 13.11 -9.82
CA ILE A 37 4.87 12.56 -9.88
C ILE A 37 5.58 12.88 -8.57
N ILE A 38 6.22 11.87 -7.98
CA ILE A 38 7.04 12.00 -6.77
C ILE A 38 8.34 11.25 -6.92
N GLU A 39 9.37 11.72 -6.22
CA GLU A 39 10.65 11.01 -6.04
C GLU A 39 10.80 10.59 -4.57
N ILE A 40 11.22 9.35 -4.32
CA ILE A 40 11.46 8.84 -2.96
C ILE A 40 12.95 8.53 -2.83
N GLY A 41 13.63 9.20 -1.90
CA GLY A 41 15.03 8.94 -1.58
C GLY A 41 15.17 7.78 -0.59
N PHE A 42 16.17 6.92 -0.83
CA PHE A 42 16.48 5.78 0.02
C PHE A 42 17.92 5.84 0.53
N GLU A 43 18.12 5.46 1.80
CA GLU A 43 19.42 5.21 2.39
C GLU A 43 19.41 3.84 3.07
N ARG A 44 20.30 2.95 2.61
CA ARG A 44 20.49 1.61 3.20
C ARG A 44 19.19 0.79 3.34
N GLY A 45 18.24 0.99 2.42
CA GLY A 45 16.94 0.30 2.38
C GLY A 45 15.79 1.10 2.99
N ASP A 46 16.07 2.10 3.81
CA ASP A 46 15.04 2.95 4.41
C ASP A 46 14.72 4.15 3.51
N ALA A 47 13.44 4.45 3.32
CA ALA A 47 13.04 5.70 2.70
C ALA A 47 13.28 6.85 3.67
N VAL A 48 13.95 7.92 3.20
CA VAL A 48 14.39 9.05 4.03
C VAL A 48 13.85 10.40 3.54
N SER A 49 13.41 10.50 2.29
CA SER A 49 12.91 11.75 1.71
C SER A 49 11.83 11.54 0.66
N ILE A 50 11.04 12.60 0.41
CA ILE A 50 10.12 12.71 -0.72
C ILE A 50 10.39 14.04 -1.41
N ASP A 51 10.57 14.04 -2.73
CA ASP A 51 10.86 15.23 -3.55
C ASP A 51 12.03 16.06 -3.01
N GLY A 52 13.06 15.38 -2.50
CA GLY A 52 14.25 15.98 -1.89
C GLY A 52 14.07 16.49 -0.45
N GLU A 53 12.86 16.50 0.10
CA GLU A 53 12.61 16.89 1.49
C GLU A 53 12.85 15.72 2.45
N ALA A 54 13.79 15.86 3.38
CA ALA A 54 14.06 14.86 4.41
C ALA A 54 12.91 14.78 5.43
N LEU A 55 12.42 13.57 5.69
CA LEU A 55 11.27 13.33 6.55
C LEU A 55 11.58 12.26 7.59
N SER A 56 10.98 12.40 8.78
CA SER A 56 10.97 11.29 9.73
C SER A 56 10.14 10.12 9.18
N PRO A 57 10.37 8.87 9.62
CA PRO A 57 9.63 7.71 9.10
C PRO A 57 8.10 7.86 9.18
N ALA A 58 7.60 8.42 10.28
CA ALA A 58 6.19 8.68 10.47
C ALA A 58 5.66 9.78 9.52
N ALA A 59 6.44 10.86 9.33
CA ALA A 59 6.07 11.94 8.41
C ALA A 59 6.07 11.47 6.96
N LEU A 60 7.07 10.66 6.57
CA LEU A 60 7.18 10.06 5.25
C LEU A 60 5.97 9.17 4.94
N LEU A 61 5.66 8.22 5.83
CA LEU A 61 4.49 7.35 5.64
C LEU A 61 3.18 8.15 5.64
N THR A 62 3.08 9.19 6.47
CA THR A 62 1.90 10.08 6.49
C THR A 62 1.75 10.80 5.14
N ARG A 63 2.84 11.35 4.60
CA ARG A 63 2.85 12.03 3.31
C ARG A 63 2.49 11.07 2.17
N LEU A 64 3.06 9.87 2.13
CA LEU A 64 2.69 8.86 1.13
C LEU A 64 1.24 8.39 1.28
N ASN A 65 0.70 8.32 2.50
CA ASN A 65 -0.71 8.02 2.69
C ASN A 65 -1.62 9.11 2.11
N THR A 66 -1.27 10.39 2.28
CA THR A 66 -2.03 11.50 1.68
C THR A 66 -1.96 11.43 0.15
N LEU A 67 -0.76 11.27 -0.42
CA LEU A 67 -0.56 11.24 -1.87
C LEU A 67 -1.24 10.02 -2.51
N GLY A 68 -0.97 8.82 -1.99
CA GLY A 68 -1.59 7.59 -2.48
C GLY A 68 -3.11 7.59 -2.28
N GLY A 69 -3.58 8.09 -1.13
CA GLY A 69 -4.99 8.19 -0.81
C GLY A 69 -5.77 9.09 -1.77
N ALA A 70 -5.19 10.24 -2.13
CA ALA A 70 -5.77 11.17 -3.10
C ALA A 70 -5.82 10.61 -4.54
N ASN A 71 -5.05 9.56 -4.84
CA ASN A 71 -5.00 8.91 -6.16
C ASN A 71 -5.66 7.51 -6.15
N GLY A 72 -6.45 7.17 -5.12
CA GLY A 72 -7.16 5.90 -5.03
C GLY A 72 -6.27 4.66 -4.90
N ILE A 73 -4.99 4.82 -4.50
CA ILE A 73 -4.01 3.74 -4.46
C ILE A 73 -4.18 2.89 -3.20
N GLY A 74 -4.02 1.57 -3.34
CA GLY A 74 -3.82 0.66 -2.21
C GLY A 74 -5.10 0.11 -1.58
N ARG A 75 -6.22 0.10 -2.30
CA ARG A 75 -7.42 -0.69 -1.95
C ARG A 75 -7.19 -2.16 -2.31
N LEU A 76 -7.50 -3.07 -1.40
CA LEU A 76 -7.42 -4.52 -1.60
C LEU A 76 -8.64 -5.20 -0.97
N ASP A 77 -9.28 -6.09 -1.72
CA ASP A 77 -10.41 -6.92 -1.29
C ASP A 77 -10.01 -8.38 -1.48
N LEU A 78 -9.96 -9.14 -0.38
CA LEU A 78 -9.55 -10.54 -0.45
C LEU A 78 -10.25 -11.43 0.57
N VAL A 79 -10.28 -12.72 0.26
CA VAL A 79 -10.60 -13.78 1.21
C VAL A 79 -9.31 -14.41 1.71
N GLU A 80 -8.98 -14.17 2.97
CA GLU A 80 -7.77 -14.67 3.63
C GLU A 80 -8.04 -15.93 4.45
N ASN A 81 -6.97 -16.67 4.74
CA ASN A 81 -7.01 -17.78 5.70
C ASN A 81 -6.52 -17.27 7.05
N ARG A 82 -7.37 -17.30 8.07
CA ARG A 82 -6.98 -16.96 9.43
C ARG A 82 -6.20 -18.10 10.07
N PHE A 83 -5.29 -17.73 10.97
CA PHE A 83 -4.50 -18.71 11.72
C PHE A 83 -5.37 -19.72 12.50
N VAL A 84 -6.53 -19.28 12.99
CA VAL A 84 -7.51 -20.11 13.71
C VAL A 84 -8.33 -21.04 12.78
N GLY A 85 -8.04 -21.08 11.48
CA GLY A 85 -8.50 -22.12 10.56
C GLY A 85 -9.69 -21.79 9.67
N MET A 86 -10.36 -20.64 9.86
CA MET A 86 -11.45 -20.20 8.98
C MET A 86 -10.96 -19.23 7.89
N LYS A 87 -11.76 -19.13 6.82
CA LYS A 87 -11.63 -18.03 5.86
C LYS A 87 -12.34 -16.79 6.38
N SER A 88 -11.84 -15.62 6.01
CA SER A 88 -12.44 -14.32 6.33
C SER A 88 -12.28 -13.43 5.12
N ARG A 89 -13.31 -12.66 4.75
CA ARG A 89 -13.16 -11.62 3.75
C ARG A 89 -12.78 -10.31 4.44
N GLY A 90 -11.75 -9.63 3.94
CA GLY A 90 -11.25 -8.37 4.48
C GLY A 90 -11.01 -7.35 3.37
N ILE A 91 -11.35 -6.11 3.66
CA ILE A 91 -11.07 -4.94 2.83
C ILE A 91 -9.97 -4.13 3.50
N TYR A 92 -8.92 -3.81 2.76
CA TYR A 92 -7.73 -3.13 3.25
C TYR A 92 -7.44 -1.87 2.44
N GLU A 93 -7.06 -0.78 3.12
CA GLU A 93 -6.54 0.42 2.48
C GLU A 93 -5.14 0.73 3.00
N THR A 94 -4.13 0.59 2.13
CA THR A 94 -2.71 0.78 2.48
C THR A 94 -2.00 1.75 1.51
N PRO A 95 -2.51 2.98 1.28
CA PRO A 95 -2.02 3.85 0.21
C PRO A 95 -0.51 4.09 0.27
N GLY A 96 0.00 4.54 1.43
CA GLY A 96 1.42 4.85 1.57
C GLY A 96 2.31 3.62 1.51
N GLY A 97 1.86 2.48 2.06
CA GLY A 97 2.61 1.24 2.01
C GLY A 97 2.66 0.62 0.61
N THR A 98 1.58 0.72 -0.17
CA THR A 98 1.56 0.28 -1.57
C THR A 98 2.54 1.08 -2.43
N VAL A 99 2.56 2.41 -2.28
CA VAL A 99 3.55 3.27 -2.97
C VAL A 99 4.97 2.93 -2.53
N LEU A 100 5.20 2.79 -1.21
CA LEU A 100 6.52 2.51 -0.67
C LEU A 100 7.07 1.15 -1.11
N LEU A 101 6.23 0.10 -1.16
CA LEU A 101 6.62 -1.23 -1.63
C LEU A 101 7.06 -1.20 -3.10
N ALA A 102 6.32 -0.49 -3.96
CA ALA A 102 6.69 -0.33 -5.36
C ALA A 102 8.02 0.42 -5.51
N ALA A 103 8.21 1.52 -4.76
CA ALA A 103 9.45 2.29 -4.78
C ALA A 103 10.65 1.49 -4.25
N HIS A 104 10.47 0.75 -3.15
CA HIS A 104 11.52 -0.09 -2.57
C HIS A 104 11.96 -1.19 -3.55
N ARG A 105 11.01 -1.89 -4.18
CA ARG A 105 11.32 -2.88 -5.23
C ARG A 105 12.03 -2.24 -6.43
N GLY A 106 11.63 -1.02 -6.80
CA GLY A 106 12.32 -0.24 -7.85
C GLY A 106 13.79 0.03 -7.51
N MET A 107 14.07 0.50 -6.30
CA MET A 107 15.44 0.72 -5.82
C MET A 107 16.24 -0.58 -5.75
N GLU A 108 15.64 -1.66 -5.25
CA GLU A 108 16.28 -2.98 -5.16
C GLU A 108 16.63 -3.57 -6.53
N SER A 109 15.81 -3.32 -7.55
CA SER A 109 16.08 -3.79 -8.92
C SER A 109 17.40 -3.29 -9.50
N LEU A 110 17.94 -2.19 -8.95
CA LEU A 110 19.22 -1.60 -9.34
C LEU A 110 20.37 -1.94 -8.40
N THR A 111 20.07 -2.32 -7.16
CA THR A 111 21.06 -2.39 -6.07
C THR A 111 21.29 -3.79 -5.51
N LEU A 112 20.34 -4.71 -5.69
CA LEU A 112 20.51 -6.11 -5.34
C LEU A 112 21.01 -6.91 -6.53
N ASP A 113 21.96 -7.82 -6.28
CA ASP A 113 22.29 -8.83 -7.26
C ASP A 113 21.12 -9.83 -7.40
N ARG A 114 21.07 -10.51 -8.54
CA ARG A 114 20.01 -11.47 -8.88
C ARG A 114 19.81 -12.54 -7.80
N GLY A 115 20.89 -13.09 -7.24
CA GLY A 115 20.84 -14.16 -6.25
C GLY A 115 20.23 -13.67 -4.94
N ALA A 116 20.69 -12.52 -4.45
CA ALA A 116 20.12 -11.89 -3.26
C ALA A 116 18.64 -11.51 -3.46
N GLY A 117 18.28 -10.97 -4.63
CA GLY A 117 16.91 -10.62 -4.97
C GLY A 117 15.96 -11.81 -4.93
N HIS A 118 16.33 -12.93 -5.59
CA HIS A 118 15.53 -14.15 -5.56
C HIS A 118 15.40 -14.74 -4.15
N LEU A 119 16.51 -14.82 -3.41
CA LEU A 119 16.50 -15.36 -2.05
C LEU A 119 15.61 -14.53 -1.13
N LYS A 120 15.66 -13.19 -1.25
CA LYS A 120 14.79 -12.30 -0.49
C LYS A 120 13.31 -12.58 -0.79
N ASP A 121 12.94 -12.73 -2.06
CA ASP A 121 11.56 -13.02 -2.46
C ASP A 121 11.06 -14.40 -2.01
N GLU A 122 11.94 -15.40 -1.84
CA GLU A 122 11.57 -16.71 -1.28
C GLU A 122 11.26 -16.68 0.22
N LEU A 123 11.82 -15.70 0.94
CA LEU A 123 11.67 -15.57 2.39
C LEU A 123 10.51 -14.65 2.81
N MET A 124 9.94 -13.89 1.87
CA MET A 124 8.83 -12.96 2.08
C MET A 124 7.51 -13.54 1.57
#